data_AF-A0A7W1B4V4-F1
#
_entry.id   AF-A0A7W1B4V4-F1
#
_cell.length_a   1.000
_cell.length_b   1.000
_cell.length_c   1.000
_cell.angle_alpha   90.00
_cell.angle_beta   90.00
_cell.angle_gamma   90.00
#
_symmetry.space_group_name_H-M   'P 1'
#
loop_
_entity.id
_entity.type
_entity.pdbx_description
1 polymer ?
#
loop_
_entity_poly.entity_id
_entity_poly.type
_entity_poly.pdbx_seq_one_letter_code
_entity_poly.pdbx_strand_id
1 'polypeptide(L)'
;MSPKPTKTESEAKTSQAGGKSKPPAKAKVKAKAKAKSKAKPAKSSAKAKATPVKATPATKVKGKQPKAVAVAEGSGEIAIPMVEGAEGIDAKQSGVAKPAKGKGKKGAKAPKILTRAQARKAKAKEDDKEAELMELEEKKRKPKKVKPGSALVVVESPAKARTIGKYLGAGYVVKASVGHVRDLPKSKIGVDFENNFEPVYEIIEGKKKVMLEIRKAARENEIVYLASDPDREGEAIAWHLSEEIKGVNTNMKRVLINEITKKGVAAAIAAPREIDMHKTDAQQARRILDRIVGYEISPILWNKVQRGLSAGRVQSPAVRMVCEREQEIAAFKPDEYWSVDVTCRGPVPPPFEARILKFRGEKAEPKTADEAGAIATELNAGNAVVATVDKKERRKKAQAPFITSRLQQDAARKLRYSAKRTMALAQRLYEGVELGDEGPTGLITYMRTDSTRVGDDALTAVRQHIVDTYGSEYLPAEPNTYGNKERAQDAHEAIRPTLLEWPPERVAVALAEHPEGNELVKLYTLIWQRFVASQMVQAVYDATTIDMERGEVVLRATGQVMKFAGYTKVYEVAETDDAKA
;
A
#
# COMPACT_ATOMS: atom_id res chain seq x y z
N MET A 1 -14.94 69.43 -0.08
CA MET A 1 -14.46 70.64 0.58
C MET A 1 -14.12 70.31 2.02
N SER A 2 -12.92 70.68 2.45
CA SER A 2 -12.37 70.74 3.82
C SER A 2 -13.40 71.20 4.89
N PRO A 3 -13.21 70.91 6.21
CA PRO A 3 -11.93 71.12 6.90
C PRO A 3 -11.48 70.15 8.02
N LYS A 4 -10.15 70.18 8.18
CA LYS A 4 -9.22 69.78 9.26
C LYS A 4 -9.37 70.70 10.54
N PRO A 5 -8.48 70.64 11.56
CA PRO A 5 -8.05 69.54 12.45
C PRO A 5 -7.84 70.03 13.93
N THR A 6 -7.35 69.17 14.84
CA THR A 6 -6.39 69.42 15.97
C THR A 6 -6.36 68.13 16.84
N LYS A 7 -5.32 67.27 16.94
CA LYS A 7 -3.95 67.35 17.55
C LYS A 7 -3.96 68.09 18.90
N THR A 8 -3.52 67.51 20.02
CA THR A 8 -2.13 67.15 20.40
C THR A 8 -2.14 66.16 21.60
N GLU A 9 -1.31 65.10 21.60
CA GLU A 9 -0.04 64.91 22.36
C GLU A 9 -0.19 64.89 23.90
N SER A 10 0.55 64.16 24.72
CA SER A 10 1.55 63.08 24.65
C SER A 10 2.02 62.90 26.10
N GLU A 11 2.40 61.71 26.54
CA GLU A 11 3.66 61.45 27.26
C GLU A 11 3.65 60.07 27.91
N ALA A 12 4.64 59.27 27.52
CA ALA A 12 5.09 58.08 28.23
C ALA A 12 6.22 58.47 29.18
N LYS A 13 6.26 57.88 30.38
CA LYS A 13 7.49 57.76 31.17
C LYS A 13 7.59 56.38 31.80
N THR A 14 8.65 55.69 31.39
CA THR A 14 9.25 54.47 31.88
C THR A 14 10.00 54.72 33.19
N SER A 15 9.98 53.77 34.12
CA SER A 15 11.18 53.44 34.92
C SER A 15 11.06 52.09 35.62
N GLN A 16 12.08 51.26 35.41
CA GLN A 16 12.34 49.98 36.05
C GLN A 16 12.83 50.15 37.50
N ALA A 17 12.61 49.11 38.33
CA ALA A 17 13.67 48.24 38.88
C ALA A 17 13.53 47.91 40.38
N GLY A 18 13.55 46.60 40.67
CA GLY A 18 14.28 46.03 41.82
C GLY A 18 13.45 45.46 42.96
N GLY A 19 13.64 44.16 43.27
CA GLY A 19 13.44 43.66 44.64
C GLY A 19 12.83 42.26 44.81
N LYS A 20 13.69 41.24 44.75
CA LYS A 20 13.63 39.90 45.38
C LYS A 20 12.48 39.59 46.36
N SER A 21 11.79 38.45 46.15
CA SER A 21 11.29 37.60 47.25
C SER A 21 11.16 36.13 46.85
N LYS A 22 11.65 35.25 47.74
CA LYS A 22 11.68 33.77 47.69
C LYS A 22 10.30 33.11 47.49
N PRO A 23 10.26 31.88 46.95
CA PRO A 23 9.06 31.02 46.99
C PRO A 23 9.01 30.21 48.30
N PRO A 24 7.83 29.90 48.86
CA PRO A 24 7.73 28.91 49.92
C PRO A 24 7.70 27.51 49.31
N ALA A 25 8.44 26.61 49.97
CA ALA A 25 8.59 25.22 49.61
C ALA A 25 7.90 24.31 50.64
N LYS A 26 7.45 23.16 50.12
CA LYS A 26 7.29 21.84 50.78
C LYS A 26 6.02 21.58 51.62
N ALA A 27 5.32 20.53 51.21
CA ALA A 27 5.13 19.37 52.08
C ALA A 27 5.11 18.06 51.27
N LYS A 28 6.16 17.25 51.49
CA LYS A 28 6.25 15.83 51.12
C LYS A 28 5.52 15.03 52.20
N VAL A 29 4.69 14.06 51.82
CA VAL A 29 4.30 12.96 52.72
C VAL A 29 4.94 11.67 52.21
N LYS A 30 5.86 11.14 53.02
CA LYS A 30 6.35 9.76 52.99
C LYS A 30 5.43 8.92 53.88
N ALA A 31 5.08 7.72 53.46
CA ALA A 31 4.72 6.64 54.37
C ALA A 31 5.53 5.38 54.02
N LYS A 32 6.26 4.87 55.00
CA LYS A 32 7.08 3.66 54.96
C LYS A 32 6.25 2.47 55.48
N ALA A 33 6.39 1.34 54.78
CA ALA A 33 6.47 -0.05 55.22
C ALA A 33 5.80 -0.51 56.53
N LYS A 34 4.99 -1.58 56.42
CA LYS A 34 5.02 -2.72 57.35
C LYS A 34 4.71 -4.03 56.62
N ALA A 35 5.50 -5.04 56.96
CA ALA A 35 5.46 -6.42 56.48
C ALA A 35 4.63 -7.33 57.41
N LYS A 36 4.46 -8.59 56.95
CA LYS A 36 3.78 -9.79 57.52
C LYS A 36 2.46 -10.09 56.78
N SER A 37 2.13 -11.30 56.33
CA SER A 37 2.76 -12.63 56.46
C SER A 37 2.07 -13.62 55.50
N LYS A 38 2.87 -14.56 54.96
CA LYS A 38 2.59 -15.98 54.66
C LYS A 38 1.13 -16.40 54.37
N ALA A 39 0.88 -16.96 53.18
CA ALA A 39 0.36 -18.33 53.02
C ALA A 39 0.41 -18.78 51.55
N LYS A 40 1.22 -19.81 51.27
CA LYS A 40 1.06 -20.75 50.16
C LYS A 40 -0.20 -21.59 50.39
N PRO A 41 -0.68 -22.30 49.37
CA PRO A 41 -0.83 -23.73 49.55
C PRO A 41 0.02 -24.49 48.54
N ALA A 42 0.79 -25.43 49.08
CA ALA A 42 1.39 -26.51 48.34
C ALA A 42 0.34 -27.62 48.14
N LYS A 43 0.43 -28.27 46.98
CA LYS A 43 0.33 -29.72 46.76
C LYS A 43 -0.62 -30.49 47.69
N SER A 44 -1.70 -31.03 47.13
CA SER A 44 -2.09 -32.40 47.44
C SER A 44 -1.81 -33.27 46.21
N SER A 45 -0.97 -34.26 46.48
CA SER A 45 -0.66 -35.40 45.64
C SER A 45 -1.76 -36.46 45.81
N ALA A 46 -2.29 -36.98 44.71
CA ALA A 46 -2.80 -38.35 44.68
C ALA A 46 -2.17 -39.06 43.47
N LYS A 47 -1.26 -39.95 43.82
CA LYS A 47 -0.55 -40.90 42.97
C LYS A 47 -1.51 -42.05 42.62
N ALA A 48 -1.63 -42.38 41.35
CA ALA A 48 -1.86 -43.75 40.87
C ALA A 48 -1.20 -43.84 39.49
N LYS A 49 0.11 -44.11 39.46
CA LYS A 49 0.71 -45.42 39.10
C LYS A 49 0.12 -46.03 37.82
N ALA A 50 0.97 -45.95 36.79
CA ALA A 50 0.85 -46.59 35.51
C ALA A 50 0.87 -48.13 35.60
N THR A 51 0.25 -48.77 34.61
CA THR A 51 0.93 -49.76 33.76
C THR A 51 0.19 -49.93 32.42
N PRO A 52 0.91 -50.04 31.29
CA PRO A 52 0.36 -50.36 29.98
C PRO A 52 0.38 -51.88 29.75
N VAL A 53 -0.62 -52.41 29.06
CA VAL A 53 -0.59 -53.80 28.56
C VAL A 53 -0.64 -53.80 27.03
N LYS A 54 0.30 -54.55 26.48
CA LYS A 54 0.60 -54.81 25.06
C LYS A 54 -0.47 -55.68 24.39
N ALA A 55 -0.55 -55.53 23.06
CA ALA A 55 -1.36 -56.26 22.08
C ALA A 55 -1.22 -57.80 22.12
N THR A 56 -2.22 -58.61 21.74
CA THR A 56 -2.58 -59.10 20.36
C THR A 56 -3.57 -60.30 20.51
N PRO A 57 -4.08 -61.00 19.46
CA PRO A 57 -4.78 -60.57 18.23
C PRO A 57 -6.08 -61.40 17.90
N ALA A 58 -6.79 -60.95 16.85
CA ALA A 58 -7.64 -61.70 15.90
C ALA A 58 -8.97 -62.38 16.34
N THR A 59 -10.08 -61.99 15.67
CA THR A 59 -10.91 -62.94 14.90
C THR A 59 -11.83 -62.23 13.88
N LYS A 60 -11.88 -62.78 12.67
CA LYS A 60 -12.84 -62.45 11.58
C LYS A 60 -14.19 -63.11 11.88
N VAL A 61 -15.30 -62.40 11.64
CA VAL A 61 -16.58 -63.03 11.25
C VAL A 61 -17.28 -62.16 10.20
N LYS A 62 -17.72 -62.82 9.12
CA LYS A 62 -18.53 -62.32 8.00
C LYS A 62 -20.00 -62.20 8.41
N GLY A 63 -20.75 -61.25 7.86
CA GLY A 63 -22.21 -61.35 7.84
C GLY A 63 -22.94 -60.20 7.11
N LYS A 64 -23.25 -60.46 5.83
CA LYS A 64 -24.47 -60.15 5.04
C LYS A 64 -25.17 -58.76 5.12
N GLN A 65 -25.41 -58.21 3.91
CA GLN A 65 -26.40 -57.18 3.56
C GLN A 65 -27.86 -57.59 3.89
N PRO A 66 -28.81 -56.64 3.86
CA PRO A 66 -29.64 -56.51 2.65
C PRO A 66 -29.92 -55.06 2.16
N LYS A 67 -30.30 -55.01 0.88
CA LYS A 67 -30.93 -53.95 0.03
C LYS A 67 -32.33 -53.54 0.59
N ALA A 68 -33.10 -52.53 0.18
CA ALA A 68 -33.21 -51.46 -0.85
C ALA A 68 -34.17 -50.37 -0.25
N VAL A 69 -34.45 -49.18 -0.82
CA VAL A 69 -35.44 -48.88 -1.90
C VAL A 69 -35.54 -47.34 -2.08
N ALA A 70 -35.89 -46.90 -3.32
CA ALA A 70 -36.48 -45.62 -3.81
C ALA A 70 -35.55 -44.90 -4.84
N VAL A 71 -35.81 -44.77 -6.16
CA VAL A 71 -37.01 -44.49 -7.00
C VAL A 71 -37.59 -43.11 -6.65
N ALA A 72 -37.80 -42.10 -7.52
CA ALA A 72 -37.69 -41.91 -8.98
C ALA A 72 -37.51 -40.41 -9.32
N GLU A 73 -37.34 -40.18 -10.62
CA GLU A 73 -37.05 -38.99 -11.43
C GLU A 73 -38.04 -37.81 -11.35
N GLY A 74 -37.56 -36.65 -11.82
CA GLY A 74 -38.38 -35.50 -12.21
C GLY A 74 -37.53 -34.44 -12.90
N SER A 75 -37.53 -34.47 -14.23
CA SER A 75 -36.87 -33.55 -15.16
C SER A 75 -37.62 -32.20 -15.27
N GLY A 76 -36.87 -31.13 -15.54
CA GLY A 76 -37.41 -29.82 -15.89
C GLY A 76 -36.33 -28.94 -16.54
N GLU A 77 -36.35 -28.88 -17.88
CA GLU A 77 -35.58 -27.94 -18.69
C GLU A 77 -36.07 -26.49 -18.49
N ILE A 78 -35.14 -25.53 -18.47
CA ILE A 78 -35.40 -24.17 -18.97
C ILE A 78 -34.17 -23.71 -19.76
N ALA A 79 -34.39 -23.45 -21.05
CA ALA A 79 -33.48 -22.86 -22.01
C ALA A 79 -33.59 -21.33 -22.02
N ILE A 80 -32.50 -20.62 -22.36
CA ILE A 80 -32.51 -19.26 -22.93
C ILE A 80 -31.45 -19.22 -24.06
N PRO A 81 -31.73 -18.57 -25.21
CA PRO A 81 -31.16 -18.93 -26.50
C PRO A 81 -29.94 -18.09 -26.91
N MET A 82 -29.13 -18.65 -27.82
CA MET A 82 -28.17 -17.93 -28.63
C MET A 82 -28.77 -17.67 -30.01
N VAL A 83 -28.60 -16.45 -30.53
CA VAL A 83 -28.90 -16.06 -31.91
C VAL A 83 -27.57 -15.89 -32.66
N GLU A 84 -27.54 -16.46 -33.87
CA GLU A 84 -26.45 -16.56 -34.83
C GLU A 84 -26.24 -15.31 -35.72
N GLY A 85 -25.10 -15.32 -36.42
CA GLY A 85 -24.85 -14.64 -37.71
C GLY A 85 -23.37 -14.27 -37.84
N ALA A 86 -22.57 -14.69 -38.83
CA ALA A 86 -22.82 -15.43 -40.07
C ALA A 86 -21.49 -16.02 -40.61
N GLU A 87 -21.63 -17.15 -41.33
CA GLU A 87 -20.95 -17.62 -42.56
C GLU A 87 -19.52 -17.09 -42.88
N GLY A 88 -18.48 -17.93 -43.04
CA GLY A 88 -18.20 -18.88 -44.14
C GLY A 88 -16.73 -18.61 -44.56
N ILE A 89 -15.90 -19.48 -45.16
CA ILE A 89 -16.09 -20.60 -46.07
C ILE A 89 -14.80 -21.48 -46.03
N ASP A 90 -15.02 -22.79 -46.12
CA ASP A 90 -14.19 -23.98 -46.44
C ASP A 90 -12.67 -23.92 -46.72
N ALA A 91 -11.98 -24.95 -46.19
CA ALA A 91 -11.09 -25.78 -47.00
C ALA A 91 -10.98 -27.23 -46.46
N LYS A 92 -11.15 -28.18 -47.38
CA LYS A 92 -11.33 -29.62 -47.21
C LYS A 92 -10.11 -30.42 -46.72
N GLN A 93 -10.44 -31.35 -45.83
CA GLN A 93 -10.05 -32.77 -45.72
C GLN A 93 -8.90 -33.38 -46.57
N SER A 94 -8.07 -34.14 -45.83
CA SER A 94 -7.82 -35.60 -45.96
C SER A 94 -6.36 -36.02 -46.20
N GLY A 95 -5.97 -37.12 -45.55
CA GLY A 95 -4.89 -37.99 -46.01
C GLY A 95 -3.79 -38.30 -45.00
N VAL A 96 -3.98 -39.34 -44.19
CA VAL A 96 -2.94 -39.98 -43.38
C VAL A 96 -2.06 -40.86 -44.28
N ALA A 97 -0.73 -40.68 -44.24
CA ALA A 97 0.24 -41.67 -44.73
C ALA A 97 1.51 -41.69 -43.85
N LYS A 98 1.92 -42.91 -43.45
CA LYS A 98 3.16 -43.21 -42.71
C LYS A 98 4.42 -42.86 -43.54
N PRO A 99 5.55 -42.44 -42.92
CA PRO A 99 6.77 -42.19 -43.68
C PRO A 99 7.64 -43.44 -43.81
N ALA A 100 8.14 -43.66 -45.02
CA ALA A 100 9.26 -44.53 -45.36
C ALA A 100 10.61 -43.82 -45.09
N LYS A 101 11.65 -44.60 -44.80
CA LYS A 101 13.04 -44.16 -44.59
C LYS A 101 13.63 -43.55 -45.87
N GLY A 102 14.20 -42.35 -45.75
CA GLY A 102 15.04 -41.72 -46.78
C GLY A 102 16.13 -40.86 -46.15
N LYS A 103 17.39 -41.04 -46.59
CA LYS A 103 18.62 -40.40 -46.09
C LYS A 103 18.73 -38.93 -46.53
N GLY A 104 19.24 -38.09 -45.62
CA GLY A 104 20.18 -37.00 -45.96
C GLY A 104 19.62 -35.59 -46.19
N LYS A 105 19.80 -34.71 -45.19
CA LYS A 105 20.33 -33.34 -45.33
C LYS A 105 20.55 -32.73 -43.93
N LYS A 106 21.76 -32.24 -43.64
CA LYS A 106 22.09 -31.47 -42.44
C LYS A 106 21.31 -30.15 -42.47
N GLY A 107 20.15 -30.11 -41.82
CA GLY A 107 19.38 -28.88 -41.60
C GLY A 107 19.93 -28.10 -40.40
N ALA A 108 20.12 -26.80 -40.57
CA ALA A 108 20.41 -25.86 -39.50
C ALA A 108 19.37 -26.02 -38.37
N LYS A 109 19.83 -26.09 -37.12
CA LYS A 109 18.96 -26.16 -35.95
C LYS A 109 18.09 -24.90 -35.91
N ALA A 110 16.77 -25.07 -35.89
CA ALA A 110 15.83 -23.99 -35.57
C ALA A 110 16.22 -23.33 -34.24
N PRO A 111 16.16 -22.00 -34.13
CA PRO A 111 16.55 -21.30 -32.90
C PRO A 111 15.66 -21.77 -31.75
N LYS A 112 16.29 -22.24 -30.66
CA LYS A 112 15.59 -22.59 -29.43
C LYS A 112 14.89 -21.33 -28.90
N ILE A 113 13.56 -21.38 -28.78
CA ILE A 113 12.78 -20.35 -28.07
C ILE A 113 13.21 -20.41 -26.60
N LEU A 114 13.99 -19.42 -26.17
CA LEU A 114 14.45 -19.30 -24.80
C LEU A 114 13.30 -18.86 -23.90
N THR A 115 13.18 -19.45 -22.70
CA THR A 115 12.27 -18.91 -21.69
C THR A 115 12.76 -17.53 -21.24
N ARG A 116 11.85 -16.68 -20.71
CA ARG A 116 12.20 -15.32 -20.24
C ARG A 116 13.36 -15.29 -19.24
N ALA A 117 13.48 -16.34 -18.42
CA ALA A 117 14.59 -16.50 -17.48
C ALA A 117 15.91 -16.85 -18.18
N GLN A 118 15.88 -17.73 -19.18
CA GLN A 118 17.05 -18.10 -19.98
C GLN A 118 17.54 -16.93 -20.83
N ALA A 119 16.62 -16.15 -21.43
CA ALA A 119 16.94 -14.95 -22.19
C ALA A 119 17.62 -13.88 -21.31
N ARG A 120 17.11 -13.64 -20.09
CA ARG A 120 17.75 -12.72 -19.13
C ARG A 120 19.17 -13.15 -18.75
N LYS A 121 19.38 -14.46 -18.52
CA LYS A 121 20.70 -14.99 -18.17
C LYS A 121 21.69 -14.93 -19.33
N ALA A 122 21.24 -15.16 -20.55
CA ALA A 122 22.07 -15.00 -21.75
C ALA A 122 22.52 -13.54 -21.91
N LYS A 123 21.58 -12.60 -21.79
CA LYS A 123 21.86 -11.16 -21.86
C LYS A 123 22.85 -10.70 -20.78
N ALA A 124 22.67 -11.14 -19.53
CA ALA A 124 23.59 -10.80 -18.44
C ALA A 124 25.04 -11.23 -18.72
N LYS A 125 25.23 -12.42 -19.31
CA LYS A 125 26.56 -12.90 -19.70
C LYS A 125 27.18 -12.11 -20.85
N GLU A 126 26.35 -11.64 -21.77
CA GLU A 126 26.78 -10.79 -22.88
C GLU A 126 27.21 -9.41 -22.36
N ASP A 127 26.40 -8.78 -21.51
CA ASP A 127 26.71 -7.51 -20.86
C ASP A 127 28.01 -7.60 -20.04
N ASP A 128 28.25 -8.71 -19.35
CA ASP A 128 29.48 -8.93 -18.57
C ASP A 128 30.73 -9.12 -19.46
N LYS A 129 30.60 -9.79 -20.61
CA LYS A 129 31.70 -9.91 -21.59
C LYS A 129 32.02 -8.58 -22.26
N GLU A 130 31.00 -7.83 -22.63
CA GLU A 130 31.17 -6.48 -23.19
C GLU A 130 31.83 -5.55 -22.17
N ALA A 131 31.48 -5.69 -20.89
CA ALA A 131 32.15 -4.98 -19.80
C ALA A 131 33.66 -5.30 -19.73
N GLU A 132 34.04 -6.57 -19.81
CA GLU A 132 35.46 -6.97 -19.82
C GLU A 132 36.23 -6.37 -21.01
N LEU A 133 35.61 -6.34 -22.19
CA LEU A 133 36.18 -5.68 -23.37
C LEU A 133 36.32 -4.16 -23.17
N MET A 134 35.28 -3.51 -22.65
CA MET A 134 35.30 -2.07 -22.35
C MET A 134 36.39 -1.71 -21.34
N GLU A 135 36.60 -2.53 -20.31
CA GLU A 135 37.62 -2.30 -19.30
C GLU A 135 39.05 -2.42 -19.89
N LEU A 136 39.27 -3.39 -20.79
CA LEU A 136 40.53 -3.55 -21.52
C LEU A 136 40.80 -2.36 -22.45
N GLU A 137 39.77 -1.82 -23.11
CA GLU A 137 39.89 -0.60 -23.92
C GLU A 137 40.13 0.66 -23.07
N GLU A 138 39.47 0.75 -21.91
CA GLU A 138 39.58 1.90 -21.03
C GLU A 138 40.97 1.99 -20.39
N LYS A 139 41.58 0.86 -20.02
CA LYS A 139 42.98 0.79 -19.56
C LYS A 139 43.98 1.29 -20.61
N LYS A 140 43.61 1.30 -21.90
CA LYS A 140 44.44 1.81 -23.01
C LYS A 140 44.23 3.29 -23.32
N ARG A 141 43.19 3.94 -22.77
CA ARG A 141 42.86 5.35 -23.06
C ARG A 141 43.46 6.29 -22.01
N LYS A 142 44.02 7.41 -22.46
CA LYS A 142 44.45 8.49 -21.56
C LYS A 142 43.23 9.06 -20.81
N PRO A 143 43.33 9.36 -19.50
CA PRO A 143 42.22 9.92 -18.74
C PRO A 143 41.79 11.25 -19.35
N LYS A 144 40.49 11.39 -19.68
CA LYS A 144 39.93 12.68 -20.07
C LYS A 144 39.96 13.63 -18.88
N LYS A 145 40.27 14.91 -19.12
CA LYS A 145 40.18 15.94 -18.09
C LYS A 145 38.73 16.07 -17.61
N VAL A 146 38.56 16.19 -16.30
CA VAL A 146 37.28 16.56 -15.65
C VAL A 146 36.76 17.84 -16.29
N LYS A 147 35.48 17.88 -16.65
CA LYS A 147 34.84 19.09 -17.16
C LYS A 147 34.44 19.98 -15.96
N PRO A 148 35.02 21.18 -15.79
CA PRO A 148 34.66 22.07 -14.70
C PRO A 148 33.18 22.45 -14.76
N GLY A 149 32.49 22.43 -13.62
CA GLY A 149 31.07 22.73 -13.49
C GLY A 149 30.12 21.63 -13.96
N SER A 150 30.62 20.45 -14.37
CA SER A 150 29.77 19.35 -14.82
C SER A 150 29.46 18.36 -13.69
N ALA A 151 28.22 17.86 -13.68
CA ALA A 151 27.73 16.97 -12.64
C ALA A 151 27.20 15.65 -13.22
N LEU A 152 27.52 14.54 -12.58
CA LEU A 152 26.87 13.25 -12.81
C LEU A 152 25.72 13.07 -11.82
N VAL A 153 24.53 12.71 -12.28
CA VAL A 153 23.41 12.31 -11.43
C VAL A 153 23.13 10.83 -11.65
N VAL A 154 23.22 10.02 -10.60
CA VAL A 154 22.95 8.58 -10.66
C VAL A 154 21.62 8.28 -9.97
N VAL A 155 20.69 7.67 -10.70
CA VAL A 155 19.35 7.30 -10.22
C VAL A 155 19.10 5.81 -10.38
N GLU A 156 18.04 5.28 -9.78
CA GLU A 156 17.77 3.84 -9.80
C GLU A 156 17.22 3.34 -11.14
N SER A 157 16.38 4.11 -11.84
CA SER A 157 15.64 3.62 -13.00
C SER A 157 15.87 4.47 -14.25
N PRO A 158 15.80 3.87 -15.46
CA PRO A 158 15.94 4.62 -16.71
C PRO A 158 14.83 5.65 -16.94
N ALA A 159 13.60 5.39 -16.47
CA ALA A 159 12.49 6.33 -16.60
C ALA A 159 12.78 7.60 -15.79
N LYS A 160 13.15 7.43 -14.50
CA LYS A 160 13.58 8.53 -13.62
C LYS A 160 14.75 9.32 -14.22
N ALA A 161 15.71 8.64 -14.86
CA ALA A 161 16.85 9.29 -15.51
C ALA A 161 16.43 10.21 -16.67
N ARG A 162 15.45 9.79 -17.50
CA ARG A 162 14.91 10.61 -18.59
C ARG A 162 14.17 11.84 -18.05
N THR A 163 13.27 11.64 -17.08
CA THR A 163 12.47 12.71 -16.48
C THR A 163 13.37 13.76 -15.80
N ILE A 164 14.36 13.33 -15.00
CA ILE A 164 15.29 14.26 -14.33
C ILE A 164 16.23 14.93 -15.34
N GLY A 165 16.69 14.21 -16.37
CA GLY A 165 17.53 14.76 -17.43
C GLY A 165 16.86 15.92 -18.17
N LYS A 166 15.55 15.84 -18.41
CA LYS A 166 14.75 16.95 -18.98
C LYS A 166 14.86 18.23 -18.13
N TYR A 167 14.86 18.11 -16.80
CA TYR A 167 14.82 19.28 -15.91
C TYR A 167 16.19 19.90 -15.62
N LEU A 168 17.26 19.10 -15.61
CA LEU A 168 18.61 19.56 -15.25
C LEU A 168 19.41 20.17 -16.41
N GLY A 169 19.08 19.83 -17.67
CA GLY A 169 19.71 20.42 -18.85
C GLY A 169 21.16 20.01 -19.08
N ALA A 170 21.88 20.75 -19.94
CA ALA A 170 23.16 20.34 -20.54
C ALA A 170 24.36 20.23 -19.58
N GLY A 171 24.28 20.81 -18.37
CA GLY A 171 25.33 20.73 -17.35
C GLY A 171 25.40 19.40 -16.60
N TYR A 172 24.38 18.55 -16.76
CA TYR A 172 24.23 17.32 -16.01
C TYR A 172 24.23 16.09 -16.93
N VAL A 173 25.00 15.08 -16.55
CA VAL A 173 24.93 13.73 -17.13
C VAL A 173 24.09 12.87 -16.21
N VAL A 174 22.95 12.36 -16.68
CA VAL A 174 22.09 11.50 -15.85
C VAL A 174 22.23 10.04 -16.27
N LYS A 175 22.55 9.16 -15.32
CA LYS A 175 22.74 7.71 -15.52
C LYS A 175 21.86 6.90 -14.56
N ALA A 176 21.46 5.71 -15.00
CA ALA A 176 20.66 4.79 -14.20
C ALA A 176 21.47 3.57 -13.75
N SER A 177 21.41 3.21 -12.46
CA SER A 177 21.99 1.97 -11.92
C SER A 177 21.14 0.72 -12.24
N VAL A 178 19.88 0.94 -12.63
CA VAL A 178 18.86 -0.09 -12.91
C VAL A 178 18.58 -0.92 -11.64
N GLY A 179 18.45 -0.25 -10.50
CA GLY A 179 18.29 -0.84 -9.16
C GLY A 179 19.61 -1.08 -8.44
N HIS A 180 19.66 -2.11 -7.59
CA HIS A 180 20.86 -2.52 -6.87
C HIS A 180 22.00 -2.91 -7.83
N VAL A 181 23.23 -2.55 -7.46
CA VAL A 181 24.47 -2.87 -8.22
C VAL A 181 25.31 -3.95 -7.54
N ARG A 182 25.17 -4.07 -6.22
CA ARG A 182 25.81 -5.08 -5.38
C ARG A 182 24.76 -5.84 -4.60
N ASP A 183 25.05 -7.09 -4.29
CA ASP A 183 24.26 -7.91 -3.36
C ASP A 183 25.17 -8.96 -2.71
N LEU A 184 24.66 -9.61 -1.68
CA LEU A 184 25.29 -10.77 -1.09
C LEU A 184 25.35 -11.93 -2.12
N PRO A 185 26.42 -12.75 -2.13
CA PRO A 185 26.60 -13.87 -3.04
C PRO A 185 25.36 -14.75 -3.17
N LYS A 186 25.04 -15.21 -4.39
CA LYS A 186 23.82 -16.00 -4.66
C LYS A 186 23.84 -17.40 -4.03
N SER A 187 25.02 -18.00 -3.90
CA SER A 187 25.20 -19.42 -3.53
C SER A 187 25.98 -19.63 -2.22
N LYS A 188 26.39 -18.55 -1.55
CA LYS A 188 27.08 -18.60 -0.25
C LYS A 188 26.33 -17.72 0.73
N ILE A 189 26.48 -17.97 2.04
CA ILE A 189 25.82 -17.16 3.04
C ILE A 189 26.20 -15.68 2.94
N GLY A 190 27.47 -15.37 2.67
CA GLY A 190 27.94 -14.02 2.41
C GLY A 190 27.92 -13.10 3.64
N VAL A 191 27.79 -13.67 4.84
CA VAL A 191 27.79 -12.97 6.12
C VAL A 191 28.81 -13.66 7.01
N ASP A 192 29.73 -12.90 7.56
CA ASP A 192 30.73 -13.39 8.52
C ASP A 192 30.21 -13.29 9.95
N PHE A 193 29.88 -14.42 10.56
CA PHE A 193 29.34 -14.46 11.92
C PHE A 193 30.37 -14.16 13.02
N GLU A 194 31.66 -14.39 12.75
CA GLU A 194 32.72 -14.20 13.73
C GLU A 194 33.17 -12.73 13.77
N ASN A 195 33.11 -12.04 12.62
CA ASN A 195 33.50 -10.64 12.48
C ASN A 195 32.29 -9.69 12.45
N ASN A 196 31.47 -9.72 13.50
CA ASN A 196 30.35 -8.79 13.70
C ASN A 196 29.36 -8.71 12.52
N PHE A 197 29.01 -9.85 11.92
CA PHE A 197 28.08 -9.97 10.80
C PHE A 197 28.53 -9.23 9.52
N GLU A 198 29.83 -9.07 9.31
CA GLU A 198 30.35 -8.33 8.16
C GLU A 198 29.84 -8.95 6.83
N PRO A 199 29.13 -8.17 5.98
CA PRO A 199 28.60 -8.67 4.73
C PRO A 199 29.65 -8.64 3.61
N VAL A 200 29.80 -9.75 2.91
CA VAL A 200 30.56 -9.80 1.66
C VAL A 200 29.62 -9.45 0.51
N TYR A 201 29.88 -8.34 -0.16
CA TYR A 201 29.10 -7.90 -1.32
C TYR A 201 29.85 -8.14 -2.62
N GLU A 202 29.14 -8.66 -3.62
CA GLU A 202 29.63 -8.85 -4.98
C GLU A 202 28.80 -8.01 -5.95
N ILE A 203 29.42 -7.57 -7.05
CA ILE A 203 28.67 -6.95 -8.16
C ILE A 203 27.71 -7.98 -8.72
N ILE A 204 26.44 -7.60 -8.88
CA ILE A 204 25.40 -8.49 -9.40
C ILE A 204 25.72 -8.86 -10.86
N GLU A 205 25.65 -10.15 -11.20
CA GLU A 205 25.81 -10.66 -12.57
C GLU A 205 24.93 -9.88 -13.57
N GLY A 206 25.53 -9.37 -14.65
CA GLY A 206 24.88 -8.49 -15.63
C GLY A 206 24.87 -7.00 -15.29
N LYS A 207 25.47 -6.58 -14.15
CA LYS A 207 25.61 -5.16 -13.78
C LYS A 207 26.99 -4.57 -14.04
N LYS A 208 27.97 -5.38 -14.48
CA LYS A 208 29.34 -4.91 -14.71
C LYS A 208 29.38 -3.76 -15.72
N LYS A 209 28.65 -3.89 -16.84
CA LYS A 209 28.57 -2.84 -17.88
C LYS A 209 28.04 -1.52 -17.32
N VAL A 210 26.94 -1.57 -16.58
CA VAL A 210 26.33 -0.39 -15.93
C VAL A 210 27.33 0.27 -14.97
N MET A 211 28.05 -0.53 -14.18
CA MET A 211 29.05 -0.01 -13.26
C MET A 211 30.24 0.63 -13.96
N LEU A 212 30.71 0.07 -15.08
CA LEU A 212 31.75 0.68 -15.90
C LEU A 212 31.30 2.02 -16.48
N GLU A 213 30.08 2.11 -17.01
CA GLU A 213 29.53 3.37 -17.52
C GLU A 213 29.42 4.45 -16.44
N ILE A 214 28.95 4.08 -15.23
CA ILE A 214 28.86 4.99 -14.10
C ILE A 214 30.26 5.42 -13.65
N ARG A 215 31.21 4.48 -13.52
CA ARG A 215 32.59 4.77 -13.13
C ARG A 215 33.27 5.70 -14.13
N LYS A 216 33.08 5.47 -15.43
CA LYS A 216 33.57 6.34 -16.49
C LYS A 216 32.97 7.74 -16.38
N ALA A 217 31.65 7.85 -16.23
CA ALA A 217 30.99 9.14 -16.07
C ALA A 217 31.47 9.87 -14.79
N ALA A 218 31.74 9.14 -13.71
CA ALA A 218 32.26 9.72 -12.47
C ALA A 218 33.68 10.29 -12.63
N ARG A 219 34.52 9.73 -13.51
CA ARG A 219 35.84 10.29 -13.90
C ARG A 219 35.73 11.60 -14.66
N GLU A 220 34.70 11.71 -15.48
CA GLU A 220 34.56 12.81 -16.45
C GLU A 220 33.84 14.03 -15.86
N ASN A 221 33.22 13.92 -14.68
CA ASN A 221 32.44 14.97 -14.02
C ASN A 221 33.04 15.39 -12.67
N GLU A 222 32.85 16.66 -12.31
CA GLU A 222 33.42 17.25 -11.09
C GLU A 222 32.72 16.76 -9.81
N ILE A 223 31.39 16.66 -9.85
CA ILE A 223 30.57 16.22 -8.72
C ILE A 223 29.65 15.06 -9.13
N VAL A 224 29.42 14.11 -8.21
CA VAL A 224 28.48 13.01 -8.40
C VAL A 224 27.33 13.13 -7.40
N TYR A 225 26.13 13.35 -7.90
CA TYR A 225 24.89 13.31 -7.13
C TYR A 225 24.28 11.91 -7.14
N LEU A 226 24.10 11.32 -5.97
CA LEU A 226 23.45 10.04 -5.73
C LEU A 226 21.96 10.31 -5.43
N ALA A 227 21.11 10.11 -6.43
CA ALA A 227 19.69 10.49 -6.44
C ALA A 227 18.74 9.29 -6.47
N SER A 228 19.12 8.20 -5.80
CA SER A 228 18.24 7.08 -5.49
C SER A 228 17.05 7.52 -4.62
N ASP A 229 16.03 6.67 -4.54
CA ASP A 229 14.78 6.99 -3.86
C ASP A 229 14.95 7.35 -2.36
N PRO A 230 14.02 8.12 -1.78
CA PRO A 230 14.14 8.64 -0.41
C PRO A 230 13.80 7.62 0.69
N ASP A 231 13.95 6.32 0.44
CA ASP A 231 13.76 5.25 1.43
C ASP A 231 15.10 4.61 1.84
N ARG A 232 15.07 3.64 2.77
CA ARG A 232 16.27 2.92 3.21
C ARG A 232 16.91 2.07 2.10
N GLU A 233 16.13 1.61 1.11
CA GLU A 233 16.67 0.83 -0.01
C GLU A 233 17.45 1.75 -0.94
N GLY A 234 16.91 2.93 -1.24
CA GLY A 234 17.60 3.97 -1.97
C GLY A 234 18.87 4.44 -1.28
N GLU A 235 18.86 4.57 0.06
CA GLU A 235 20.07 4.91 0.81
C GLU A 235 21.17 3.85 0.68
N ALA A 236 20.81 2.57 0.80
CA ALA A 236 21.76 1.47 0.58
C ALA A 236 22.29 1.42 -0.86
N ILE A 237 21.45 1.72 -1.87
CA ILE A 237 21.89 1.84 -3.28
C ILE A 237 22.91 2.98 -3.42
N ALA A 238 22.64 4.15 -2.81
CA ALA A 238 23.58 5.27 -2.84
C ALA A 238 24.92 4.89 -2.20
N TRP A 239 24.89 4.22 -1.05
CA TRP A 239 26.11 3.73 -0.38
C TRP A 239 26.87 2.70 -1.22
N HIS A 240 26.18 1.72 -1.81
CA HIS A 240 26.82 0.73 -2.69
C HIS A 240 27.48 1.39 -3.91
N LEU A 241 26.82 2.39 -4.50
CA LEU A 241 27.38 3.16 -5.61
C LEU A 241 28.61 3.95 -5.15
N SER A 242 28.53 4.65 -4.01
CA SER A 242 29.67 5.42 -3.49
C SER A 242 30.88 4.54 -3.22
N GLU A 243 30.68 3.36 -2.64
CA GLU A 243 31.75 2.40 -2.36
C GLU A 243 32.45 1.91 -3.64
N GLU A 244 31.73 1.76 -4.75
CA GLU A 244 32.29 1.30 -6.02
C GLU A 244 32.97 2.40 -6.84
N ILE A 245 32.64 3.66 -6.61
CA ILE A 245 33.18 4.81 -7.36
C ILE A 245 34.12 5.70 -6.54
N LYS A 246 34.23 5.52 -5.21
CA LYS A 246 35.10 6.34 -4.34
C LYS A 246 36.57 6.35 -4.77
N GLY A 247 37.06 5.26 -5.36
CA GLY A 247 38.43 5.18 -5.89
C GLY A 247 38.66 6.01 -7.16
N VAL A 248 37.61 6.66 -7.66
CA VAL A 248 37.58 7.34 -8.96
C VAL A 248 37.06 8.77 -8.83
N ASN A 249 36.05 9.02 -8.00
CA ASN A 249 35.61 10.36 -7.65
C ASN A 249 35.20 10.37 -6.17
N THR A 250 35.81 11.26 -5.39
CA THR A 250 35.54 11.44 -3.95
C THR A 250 34.51 12.53 -3.65
N ASN A 251 34.21 13.40 -4.63
CA ASN A 251 33.22 14.47 -4.50
C ASN A 251 31.81 13.95 -4.82
N MET A 252 31.23 13.24 -3.86
CA MET A 252 29.90 12.64 -3.96
C MET A 252 28.92 13.31 -2.99
N LYS A 253 27.67 13.48 -3.42
CA LYS A 253 26.61 14.09 -2.62
C LYS A 253 25.30 13.32 -2.74
N ARG A 254 24.58 13.12 -1.65
CA ARG A 254 23.27 12.47 -1.61
C ARG A 254 22.16 13.50 -1.85
N VAL A 255 21.23 13.19 -2.74
CA VAL A 255 20.11 14.08 -3.10
C VAL A 255 18.78 13.35 -2.99
N LEU A 256 17.84 13.88 -2.21
CA LEU A 256 16.50 13.29 -2.02
C LEU A 256 15.48 14.00 -2.90
N ILE A 257 14.89 13.26 -3.84
CA ILE A 257 13.84 13.77 -4.73
C ILE A 257 12.53 13.10 -4.31
N ASN A 258 11.63 13.86 -3.69
CA ASN A 258 10.32 13.37 -3.23
C ASN A 258 9.22 13.45 -4.31
N GLU A 259 9.40 14.36 -5.27
CA GLU A 259 8.56 14.55 -6.43
C GLU A 259 9.43 14.92 -7.63
N ILE A 260 9.13 14.36 -8.81
CA ILE A 260 9.93 14.56 -10.02
C ILE A 260 9.30 15.66 -10.88
N THR A 261 9.32 16.87 -10.32
CA THR A 261 8.92 18.12 -10.98
C THR A 261 10.16 19.00 -11.23
N LYS A 262 10.06 19.98 -12.13
CA LYS A 262 11.16 20.95 -12.36
C LYS A 262 11.60 21.63 -11.05
N LYS A 263 10.64 22.07 -10.24
CA LYS A 263 10.86 22.71 -8.94
C LYS A 263 11.45 21.73 -7.92
N GLY A 264 10.87 20.54 -7.79
CA GLY A 264 11.31 19.52 -6.83
C GLY A 264 12.75 19.04 -7.11
N VAL A 265 13.09 18.80 -8.37
CA VAL A 265 14.45 18.40 -8.78
C VAL A 265 15.46 19.51 -8.54
N ALA A 266 15.15 20.76 -8.89
CA ALA A 266 16.04 21.90 -8.65
C ALA A 266 16.29 22.13 -7.15
N ALA A 267 15.23 22.07 -6.33
CA ALA A 267 15.33 22.20 -4.88
C ALA A 267 16.20 21.08 -4.26
N ALA A 268 16.03 19.85 -4.74
CA ALA A 268 16.80 18.71 -4.25
C ALA A 268 18.31 18.85 -4.57
N ILE A 269 18.67 19.29 -5.78
CA ILE A 269 20.07 19.52 -6.17
C ILE A 269 20.69 20.69 -5.37
N ALA A 270 19.90 21.70 -5.02
CA ALA A 270 20.36 22.83 -4.21
C ALA A 270 20.57 22.48 -2.73
N ALA A 271 20.01 21.36 -2.25
CA ALA A 271 20.10 20.91 -0.85
C ALA A 271 20.71 19.50 -0.72
N PRO A 272 21.97 19.28 -1.17
CA PRO A 272 22.64 18.00 -1.01
C PRO A 272 22.93 17.71 0.46
N ARG A 273 22.98 16.42 0.80
CA ARG A 273 23.36 15.91 2.12
C ARG A 273 24.42 14.84 2.02
N GLU A 274 24.92 14.41 3.17
CA GLU A 274 25.71 13.18 3.28
C GLU A 274 24.79 11.95 3.34
N ILE A 275 25.37 10.79 2.97
CA ILE A 275 24.69 9.50 3.07
C ILE A 275 24.36 9.20 4.54
N ASP A 276 23.12 8.80 4.78
CA ASP A 276 22.63 8.42 6.09
C ASP A 276 23.05 6.99 6.43
N MET A 277 24.18 6.85 7.13
CA MET A 277 24.69 5.53 7.50
C MET A 277 23.72 4.77 8.40
N HIS A 278 22.91 5.42 9.24
CA HIS A 278 21.92 4.71 10.04
C HIS A 278 20.81 4.07 9.20
N LYS A 279 20.36 4.74 8.12
CA LYS A 279 19.42 4.15 7.17
C LYS A 279 20.06 3.00 6.37
N THR A 280 21.32 3.17 5.96
CA THR A 280 22.10 2.12 5.28
C THR A 280 22.24 0.90 6.19
N ASP A 281 22.73 1.06 7.41
CA ASP A 281 22.92 0.00 8.39
C ASP A 281 21.60 -0.72 8.70
N ALA A 282 20.48 0.02 8.79
CA ALA A 282 19.16 -0.57 8.98
C ALA A 282 18.72 -1.45 7.78
N GLN A 283 19.07 -1.07 6.55
CA GLN A 283 18.84 -1.88 5.36
C GLN A 283 19.75 -3.11 5.34
N GLN A 284 21.04 -2.96 5.67
CA GLN A 284 22.00 -4.06 5.72
C GLN A 284 21.63 -5.08 6.80
N ALA A 285 21.28 -4.63 8.00
CA ALA A 285 20.79 -5.48 9.08
C ALA A 285 19.57 -6.29 8.63
N ARG A 286 18.60 -5.65 7.97
CA ARG A 286 17.45 -6.35 7.37
C ARG A 286 17.91 -7.40 6.35
N ARG A 287 18.83 -7.06 5.45
CA ARG A 287 19.33 -7.95 4.39
C ARG A 287 20.02 -9.19 4.98
N ILE A 288 20.84 -8.99 6.02
CA ILE A 288 21.54 -10.04 6.77
C ILE A 288 20.54 -10.92 7.51
N LEU A 289 19.57 -10.34 8.23
CA LEU A 289 18.52 -11.10 8.93
C LEU A 289 17.74 -12.01 7.98
N ASP A 290 17.32 -11.46 6.83
CA ASP A 290 16.56 -12.23 5.84
C ASP A 290 17.44 -13.33 5.20
N ARG A 291 18.76 -13.09 5.06
CA ARG A 291 19.73 -14.08 4.59
C ARG A 291 19.89 -15.24 5.56
N ILE A 292 20.06 -14.97 6.85
CA ILE A 292 20.20 -15.97 7.91
C ILE A 292 18.94 -16.86 7.95
N VAL A 293 17.76 -16.25 8.04
CA VAL A 293 16.49 -17.01 8.09
C VAL A 293 16.30 -17.86 6.84
N GLY A 294 16.59 -17.32 5.65
CA GLY A 294 16.47 -18.04 4.40
C GLY A 294 17.40 -19.26 4.32
N TYR A 295 18.68 -19.10 4.67
CA TYR A 295 19.69 -20.16 4.57
C TYR A 295 19.53 -21.23 5.65
N GLU A 296 19.21 -20.85 6.88
CA GLU A 296 19.11 -21.80 8.00
C GLU A 296 17.78 -22.59 7.98
N ILE A 297 16.67 -21.95 7.60
CA ILE A 297 15.33 -22.56 7.74
C ILE A 297 14.86 -23.26 6.47
N SER A 298 15.18 -22.75 5.28
CA SER A 298 14.66 -23.35 4.02
C SER A 298 15.08 -24.82 3.82
N PRO A 299 16.32 -25.25 4.14
CA PRO A 299 16.71 -26.67 4.05
C PRO A 299 15.84 -27.59 4.92
N ILE A 300 15.40 -27.12 6.09
CA ILE A 300 14.51 -27.87 6.97
C ILE A 300 13.16 -28.10 6.26
N LEU A 301 12.61 -27.06 5.63
CA LEU A 301 11.36 -27.16 4.86
C LEU A 301 11.48 -28.12 3.67
N TRP A 302 12.64 -28.14 2.99
CA TRP A 302 12.88 -29.06 1.88
C TRP A 302 12.89 -30.52 2.31
N ASN A 303 13.43 -30.78 3.50
CA ASN A 303 13.54 -32.11 4.07
C ASN A 303 12.22 -32.60 4.71
N LYS A 304 11.43 -31.68 5.28
CA LYS A 304 10.24 -32.03 6.08
C LYS A 304 8.91 -31.80 5.38
N VAL A 305 8.87 -30.97 4.34
CA VAL A 305 7.62 -30.58 3.65
C VAL A 305 7.76 -30.85 2.15
N GLN A 306 8.51 -30.00 1.44
CA GLN A 306 8.69 -30.11 -0.01
C GLN A 306 9.93 -29.34 -0.47
N ARG A 307 10.72 -29.94 -1.38
CA ARG A 307 11.86 -29.26 -2.01
C ARG A 307 11.41 -28.01 -2.77
N GLY A 308 12.20 -26.94 -2.64
CA GLY A 308 11.97 -25.68 -3.34
C GLY A 308 11.11 -24.66 -2.59
N LEU A 309 10.64 -24.96 -1.38
CA LEU A 309 9.94 -23.99 -0.53
C LEU A 309 10.90 -22.95 0.06
N SER A 310 10.41 -21.74 0.29
CA SER A 310 11.16 -20.68 0.96
C SER A 310 10.66 -20.45 2.38
N ALA A 311 11.60 -20.29 3.31
CA ALA A 311 11.32 -19.69 4.61
C ALA A 311 11.60 -18.19 4.56
N GLY A 312 10.76 -17.38 5.19
CA GLY A 312 10.98 -15.93 5.25
C GLY A 312 10.39 -15.33 6.51
N ARG A 313 11.16 -14.48 7.17
CA ARG A 313 10.78 -13.85 8.45
C ARG A 313 9.44 -13.09 8.38
N VAL A 314 9.11 -12.50 7.23
CA VAL A 314 7.83 -11.79 7.00
C VAL A 314 6.82 -12.64 6.24
N GLN A 315 7.29 -13.47 5.29
CA GLN A 315 6.43 -14.34 4.49
C GLN A 315 5.72 -15.39 5.37
N SER A 316 6.46 -16.06 6.27
CA SER A 316 5.91 -17.15 7.08
C SER A 316 4.81 -16.68 8.05
N PRO A 317 4.95 -15.55 8.79
CA PRO A 317 3.84 -15.01 9.57
C PRO A 317 2.63 -14.59 8.72
N ALA A 318 2.83 -14.04 7.52
CA ALA A 318 1.71 -13.68 6.65
C ALA A 318 0.93 -14.92 6.18
N VAL A 319 1.63 -15.99 5.79
CA VAL A 319 0.98 -17.28 5.47
C VAL A 319 0.27 -17.85 6.69
N ARG A 320 0.90 -17.77 7.88
CA ARG A 320 0.29 -18.21 9.15
C ARG A 320 -1.04 -17.51 9.42
N MET A 321 -1.14 -16.18 9.25
CA MET A 321 -2.40 -15.46 9.44
C MET A 321 -3.52 -15.96 8.53
N VAL A 322 -3.20 -16.34 7.29
CA VAL A 322 -4.18 -16.92 6.35
C VAL A 322 -4.61 -18.31 6.83
N CYS A 323 -3.66 -19.16 7.23
CA CYS A 323 -3.97 -20.49 7.76
C CYS A 323 -4.79 -20.45 9.05
N GLU A 324 -4.49 -19.53 9.97
CA GLU A 324 -5.25 -19.34 11.21
C GLU A 324 -6.69 -18.88 10.91
N ARG A 325 -6.88 -17.95 9.97
CA ARG A 325 -8.23 -17.55 9.52
C ARG A 325 -8.98 -18.73 8.91
N GLU A 326 -8.33 -19.55 8.09
CA GLU A 326 -8.98 -20.74 7.52
C GLU A 326 -9.39 -21.76 8.59
N GLN A 327 -8.55 -21.93 9.63
CA GLN A 327 -8.89 -22.76 10.78
C GLN A 327 -10.07 -22.19 11.58
N GLU A 328 -10.15 -20.88 11.76
CA GLU A 328 -11.30 -20.20 12.38
C GLU A 328 -12.58 -20.47 11.58
N ILE A 329 -12.52 -20.37 10.24
CA ILE A 329 -13.66 -20.64 9.35
C ILE A 329 -14.07 -22.12 9.42
N ALA A 330 -13.12 -23.04 9.39
CA ALA A 330 -13.39 -24.48 9.46
C ALA A 330 -13.94 -24.91 10.83
N ALA A 331 -13.53 -24.24 11.91
CA ALA A 331 -14.02 -24.48 13.26
C ALA A 331 -15.33 -23.74 13.57
N PHE A 332 -15.78 -22.84 12.69
CA PHE A 332 -17.01 -22.11 12.85
C PHE A 332 -18.19 -23.08 12.85
N LYS A 333 -18.97 -23.05 13.93
CA LYS A 333 -20.24 -23.77 14.04
C LYS A 333 -21.35 -22.76 13.75
N PRO A 334 -22.04 -22.85 12.61
CA PRO A 334 -23.16 -21.96 12.33
C PRO A 334 -24.25 -22.18 13.37
N ASP A 335 -24.70 -21.09 14.00
CA ASP A 335 -25.89 -21.07 14.83
C ASP A 335 -27.06 -20.58 13.98
N GLU A 336 -28.16 -21.34 13.98
CA GLU A 336 -29.39 -20.92 13.33
C GLU A 336 -29.98 -19.72 14.09
N TYR A 337 -30.38 -18.71 13.34
CA TYR A 337 -31.13 -17.56 13.84
C TYR A 337 -32.17 -17.17 12.81
N TRP A 338 -33.24 -16.54 13.28
CA TRP A 338 -34.30 -16.03 12.45
C TRP A 338 -34.26 -14.51 12.47
N SER A 339 -34.68 -13.89 11.37
CA SER A 339 -34.96 -12.46 11.28
C SER A 339 -36.39 -12.27 10.82
N VAL A 340 -37.02 -11.20 11.27
CA VAL A 340 -38.34 -10.78 10.80
C VAL A 340 -38.15 -9.40 10.20
N ASP A 341 -38.26 -9.34 8.87
CA ASP A 341 -38.15 -8.10 8.12
C ASP A 341 -39.47 -7.32 8.22
N VAL A 342 -39.40 -6.07 8.65
CA VAL A 342 -40.61 -5.26 8.90
C VAL A 342 -40.63 -4.10 7.92
N THR A 343 -41.63 -4.10 7.03
CA THR A 343 -41.91 -2.97 6.16
C THR A 343 -43.03 -2.13 6.76
N CYS A 344 -42.72 -0.91 7.18
CA CYS A 344 -43.68 0.06 7.70
C CYS A 344 -44.23 0.92 6.56
N ARG A 345 -45.51 1.27 6.64
CA ARG A 345 -46.17 2.21 5.74
C ARG A 345 -46.81 3.33 6.53
N GLY A 346 -46.42 4.57 6.25
CA GLY A 346 -47.09 5.75 6.75
C GLY A 346 -48.17 6.25 5.78
N PRO A 347 -48.89 7.33 6.15
CA PRO A 347 -49.86 7.99 5.27
C PRO A 347 -49.23 8.55 3.99
N VAL A 348 -47.94 8.86 4.03
CA VAL A 348 -47.17 9.40 2.89
C VAL A 348 -46.20 8.32 2.41
N PRO A 349 -46.28 7.88 1.13
CA PRO A 349 -45.31 6.95 0.55
C PRO A 349 -43.91 7.61 0.39
N PRO A 350 -42.84 6.81 0.23
CA PRO A 350 -42.82 5.35 0.12
C PRO A 350 -42.83 4.62 1.48
N PRO A 351 -43.11 3.30 1.49
CA PRO A 351 -42.81 2.43 2.62
C PRO A 351 -41.34 2.50 3.03
N PHE A 352 -41.04 2.16 4.28
CA PHE A 352 -39.66 2.09 4.79
C PHE A 352 -39.45 0.86 5.66
N GLU A 353 -38.21 0.40 5.73
CA GLU A 353 -37.82 -0.76 6.54
C GLU A 353 -37.56 -0.36 7.99
N ALA A 354 -37.96 -1.23 8.92
CA ALA A 354 -37.64 -1.16 10.32
C ALA A 354 -37.08 -2.50 10.78
N ARG A 355 -36.15 -2.45 11.74
CA ARG A 355 -35.64 -3.65 12.41
C ARG A 355 -36.29 -3.79 13.78
N ILE A 356 -36.42 -5.01 14.26
CA ILE A 356 -36.87 -5.24 15.63
C ILE A 356 -35.72 -4.98 16.58
N LEU A 357 -35.97 -4.14 17.58
CA LEU A 357 -35.03 -3.82 18.65
C LEU A 357 -35.30 -4.72 19.87
N LYS A 358 -36.58 -4.86 20.24
CA LYS A 358 -37.00 -5.61 21.42
C LYS A 358 -38.29 -6.39 21.19
N PHE A 359 -38.44 -7.49 21.91
CA PHE A 359 -39.68 -8.22 22.08
C PHE A 359 -39.79 -8.62 23.56
N ARG A 360 -40.93 -8.36 24.22
CA ARG A 360 -41.14 -8.65 25.66
C ARG A 360 -40.12 -7.99 26.59
N GLY A 361 -39.68 -6.79 26.23
CA GLY A 361 -38.72 -6.00 27.00
C GLY A 361 -37.24 -6.41 26.81
N GLU A 362 -36.97 -7.56 26.19
CA GLU A 362 -35.62 -8.06 25.90
C GLU A 362 -35.19 -7.77 24.46
N LYS A 363 -33.89 -7.83 24.18
CA LYS A 363 -33.36 -7.66 22.83
C LYS A 363 -33.89 -8.80 21.94
N ALA A 364 -34.51 -8.45 20.82
CA ALA A 364 -35.08 -9.45 19.92
C ALA A 364 -33.99 -10.15 19.11
N GLU A 365 -33.72 -11.42 19.43
CA GLU A 365 -32.80 -12.30 18.71
C GLU A 365 -33.48 -13.67 18.56
N PRO A 366 -34.52 -13.81 17.73
CA PRO A 366 -35.29 -15.05 17.65
C PRO A 366 -34.41 -16.17 17.10
N LYS A 367 -34.37 -17.29 17.82
CA LYS A 367 -33.54 -18.46 17.50
C LYS A 367 -34.32 -19.55 16.79
N THR A 368 -35.65 -19.47 16.80
CA THR A 368 -36.54 -20.47 16.21
C THR A 368 -37.61 -19.82 15.34
N ALA A 369 -38.17 -20.62 14.42
CA ALA A 369 -39.30 -20.22 13.58
C ALA A 369 -40.52 -19.81 14.42
N ASP A 370 -40.76 -20.48 15.56
CA ASP A 370 -41.88 -20.18 16.45
C ASP A 370 -41.70 -18.83 17.16
N GLU A 371 -40.49 -18.51 17.62
CA GLU A 371 -40.18 -17.20 18.21
C GLU A 371 -40.33 -16.07 17.19
N ALA A 372 -39.81 -16.26 15.97
CA ALA A 372 -40.00 -15.31 14.88
C ALA A 372 -41.48 -15.18 14.48
N GLY A 373 -42.22 -16.29 14.44
CA GLY A 373 -43.64 -16.35 14.14
C GLY A 373 -44.50 -15.64 15.19
N ALA A 374 -44.13 -15.73 16.47
CA ALA A 374 -44.78 -14.99 17.54
C ALA A 374 -44.61 -13.48 17.36
N ILE A 375 -43.40 -13.01 17.02
CA ILE A 375 -43.14 -11.60 16.73
C ILE A 375 -43.94 -11.16 15.48
N ALA A 376 -43.92 -11.95 14.41
CA ALA A 376 -44.68 -11.65 13.19
C ALA A 376 -46.20 -11.59 13.44
N THR A 377 -46.73 -12.47 14.29
CA THR A 377 -48.14 -12.47 14.68
C THR A 377 -48.52 -11.19 15.43
N GLU A 378 -47.69 -10.77 16.39
CA GLU A 378 -47.89 -9.54 17.16
C GLU A 378 -47.86 -8.29 16.25
N LEU A 379 -46.95 -8.27 15.29
CA LEU A 379 -46.83 -7.22 14.28
C LEU A 379 -48.02 -7.20 13.31
N ASN A 380 -48.52 -8.35 12.88
CA ASN A 380 -49.65 -8.46 11.94
C ASN A 380 -51.01 -8.17 12.58
N ALA A 381 -51.11 -8.21 13.91
CA ALA A 381 -52.34 -7.90 14.61
C ALA A 381 -52.78 -6.43 14.44
N GLY A 382 -51.95 -5.56 13.83
CA GLY A 382 -52.32 -4.21 13.41
C GLY A 382 -51.15 -3.22 13.38
N ASN A 383 -51.45 -1.93 13.43
CA ASN A 383 -50.46 -0.87 13.22
C ASN A 383 -49.51 -0.68 14.41
N ALA A 384 -48.24 -0.42 14.12
CA ALA A 384 -47.27 0.12 15.07
C ALA A 384 -47.49 1.63 15.25
N VAL A 385 -47.18 2.16 16.44
CA VAL A 385 -47.29 3.57 16.78
C VAL A 385 -45.90 4.15 16.98
N VAL A 386 -45.65 5.35 16.46
CA VAL A 386 -44.38 6.04 16.69
C VAL A 386 -44.30 6.46 18.16
N ALA A 387 -43.28 5.96 18.86
CA ALA A 387 -43.02 6.29 20.25
C ALA A 387 -42.04 7.47 20.36
N THR A 388 -40.94 7.45 19.60
CA THR A 388 -39.96 8.54 19.60
C THR A 388 -39.42 8.83 18.21
N VAL A 389 -39.08 10.11 17.98
CA VAL A 389 -38.38 10.57 16.78
C VAL A 389 -37.21 11.44 17.23
N ASP A 390 -35.99 10.95 17.03
CA ASP A 390 -34.76 11.67 17.33
C ASP A 390 -34.10 12.11 16.02
N LYS A 391 -33.95 13.43 15.84
CA LYS A 391 -33.26 14.04 14.71
C LYS A 391 -31.99 14.71 15.18
N LYS A 392 -30.86 14.34 14.61
CA LYS A 392 -29.57 14.94 14.93
C LYS A 392 -28.75 15.17 13.68
N GLU A 393 -28.07 16.31 13.65
CA GLU A 393 -27.04 16.57 12.66
C GLU A 393 -25.83 15.65 12.93
N ARG A 394 -25.30 15.06 11.86
CA ARG A 394 -24.10 14.22 11.86
C ARG A 394 -23.11 14.78 10.85
N ARG A 395 -21.86 14.92 11.28
CA ARG A 395 -20.77 15.41 10.42
C ARG A 395 -19.76 14.32 10.22
N LYS A 396 -19.42 14.02 8.96
CA LYS A 396 -18.41 13.03 8.59
C LYS A 396 -17.16 13.74 8.09
N LYS A 397 -16.02 13.41 8.67
CA LYS A 397 -14.72 13.97 8.28
C LYS A 397 -14.18 13.26 7.03
N ALA A 398 -13.57 14.03 6.14
CA ALA A 398 -12.81 13.48 5.04
C ALA A 398 -11.66 12.61 5.56
N GLN A 399 -11.43 11.49 4.90
CA GLN A 399 -10.31 10.62 5.24
C GLN A 399 -8.98 11.27 4.82
N ALA A 400 -7.90 10.97 5.55
CA ALA A 400 -6.57 11.55 5.28
C ALA A 400 -6.05 11.24 3.86
N PRO A 401 -5.11 12.04 3.33
CA PRO A 401 -4.34 11.70 2.13
C PRO A 401 -3.75 10.29 2.18
N PHE A 402 -3.43 9.72 1.01
CA PHE A 402 -2.95 8.35 0.96
C PHE A 402 -1.56 8.19 1.58
N ILE A 403 -1.42 7.10 2.32
CA ILE A 403 -0.15 6.40 2.59
C ILE A 403 -0.14 5.11 1.78
N THR A 404 1.00 4.41 1.72
CA THR A 404 1.14 3.19 0.91
C THR A 404 0.09 2.12 1.24
N SER A 405 -0.16 1.86 2.52
CA SER A 405 -1.10 0.82 2.95
C SER A 405 -2.54 1.15 2.56
N ARG A 406 -2.98 2.39 2.76
CA ARG A 406 -4.33 2.85 2.42
C ARG A 406 -4.55 2.90 0.91
N LEU A 407 -3.55 3.32 0.13
CA LEU A 407 -3.62 3.28 -1.33
C LEU A 407 -3.81 1.84 -1.84
N GLN A 408 -3.05 0.89 -1.29
CA GLN A 408 -3.18 -0.52 -1.67
C GLN A 408 -4.56 -1.10 -1.31
N GLN A 409 -5.09 -0.77 -0.13
CA GLN A 409 -6.41 -1.22 0.31
C GLN A 409 -7.53 -0.67 -0.58
N ASP A 410 -7.52 0.64 -0.86
CA ASP A 410 -8.55 1.26 -1.69
C ASP A 410 -8.43 0.86 -3.16
N ALA A 411 -7.23 0.72 -3.70
CA ALA A 411 -7.03 0.20 -5.05
C ALA A 411 -7.53 -1.25 -5.18
N ALA A 412 -7.33 -2.11 -4.18
CA ALA A 412 -7.86 -3.46 -4.18
C ALA A 412 -9.40 -3.50 -4.09
N ARG A 413 -9.98 -2.64 -3.25
CA ARG A 413 -11.43 -2.59 -3.04
C ARG A 413 -12.18 -1.95 -4.20
N LYS A 414 -11.74 -0.78 -4.64
CA LYS A 414 -12.43 0.06 -5.64
C LYS A 414 -12.02 -0.27 -7.08
N LEU A 415 -10.74 -0.57 -7.32
CA LEU A 415 -10.20 -0.79 -8.66
C LEU A 415 -9.89 -2.27 -8.96
N ARG A 416 -10.02 -3.16 -7.95
CA ARG A 416 -9.66 -4.59 -8.03
C ARG A 416 -8.19 -4.84 -8.39
N TYR A 417 -7.31 -3.89 -8.06
CA TYR A 417 -5.87 -4.04 -8.28
C TYR A 417 -5.19 -4.77 -7.13
N SER A 418 -4.36 -5.76 -7.45
CA SER A 418 -3.47 -6.35 -6.45
C SER A 418 -2.49 -5.30 -5.91
N ALA A 419 -1.94 -5.52 -4.71
CA ALA A 419 -0.92 -4.63 -4.13
C ALA A 419 0.28 -4.47 -5.08
N LYS A 420 0.72 -5.55 -5.74
CA LYS A 420 1.80 -5.53 -6.74
C LYS A 420 1.45 -4.66 -7.94
N ARG A 421 0.23 -4.77 -8.48
CA ARG A 421 -0.22 -3.97 -9.63
C ARG A 421 -0.28 -2.48 -9.26
N THR A 422 -0.87 -2.19 -8.10
CA THR A 422 -0.97 -0.83 -7.55
C THR A 422 0.39 -0.16 -7.43
N MET A 423 1.37 -0.84 -6.81
CA MET A 423 2.72 -0.27 -6.65
C MET A 423 3.47 -0.11 -7.97
N ALA A 424 3.27 -1.01 -8.94
CA ALA A 424 3.88 -0.88 -10.26
C ALA A 424 3.34 0.33 -11.04
N LEU A 425 2.03 0.58 -10.96
CA LEU A 425 1.39 1.75 -11.57
C LEU A 425 1.82 3.04 -10.85
N ALA A 426 1.80 3.05 -9.51
CA ALA A 426 2.24 4.19 -8.72
C ALA A 426 3.72 4.56 -8.96
N GLN A 427 4.61 3.56 -9.11
CA GLN A 427 6.01 3.81 -9.49
C GLN A 427 6.09 4.55 -10.83
N ARG A 428 5.30 4.16 -11.84
CA ARG A 428 5.30 4.86 -13.14
C ARG A 428 4.77 6.28 -13.03
N LEU A 429 3.69 6.48 -12.28
CA LEU A 429 3.16 7.83 -12.02
C LEU A 429 4.18 8.72 -11.31
N TYR A 430 4.99 8.16 -10.40
CA TYR A 430 6.06 8.89 -9.72
C TYR A 430 7.28 9.17 -10.62
N GLU A 431 7.78 8.14 -11.32
CA GLU A 431 8.99 8.23 -12.17
C GLU A 431 8.79 9.11 -13.40
N GLY A 432 7.56 9.11 -13.92
CA GLY A 432 7.12 9.95 -15.02
C GLY A 432 6.42 9.16 -16.12
N VAL A 433 5.38 9.77 -16.66
CA VAL A 433 4.66 9.32 -17.87
C VAL A 433 4.76 10.40 -18.93
N GLU A 434 4.72 10.02 -20.21
CA GLU A 434 4.74 10.97 -21.33
C GLU A 434 3.41 11.74 -21.40
N LEU A 435 3.47 13.07 -21.28
CA LEU A 435 2.30 13.96 -21.28
C LEU A 435 2.31 14.91 -22.49
N GLY A 436 2.34 14.34 -23.70
CA GLY A 436 2.36 15.13 -24.95
C GLY A 436 3.57 16.05 -25.03
N ASP A 437 3.33 17.35 -25.29
CA ASP A 437 4.39 18.37 -25.45
C ASP A 437 5.19 18.61 -24.16
N GLU A 438 4.61 18.30 -22.99
CA GLU A 438 5.32 18.35 -21.73
C GLU A 438 6.27 17.15 -21.55
N GLY A 439 6.22 16.12 -22.40
CA GLY A 439 7.10 14.96 -22.30
C GLY A 439 7.00 14.26 -20.93
N PRO A 440 8.08 13.60 -20.44
CA PRO A 440 8.01 12.79 -19.23
C PRO A 440 7.84 13.66 -17.98
N THR A 441 6.77 13.41 -17.22
CA THR A 441 6.41 14.17 -16.01
C THR A 441 5.92 13.27 -14.89
N GLY A 442 6.48 13.43 -13.68
CA GLY A 442 6.03 12.74 -12.48
C GLY A 442 4.71 13.33 -11.96
N LEU A 443 3.63 12.55 -12.01
CA LEU A 443 2.27 12.94 -11.65
C LEU A 443 1.96 12.82 -10.15
N ILE A 444 2.69 11.98 -9.40
CA ILE A 444 2.48 11.80 -7.96
C ILE A 444 3.78 11.93 -7.16
N THR A 445 3.65 12.25 -5.88
CA THR A 445 4.74 12.15 -4.90
C THR A 445 5.13 10.69 -4.64
N TYR A 446 6.25 10.50 -3.94
CA TYR A 446 6.79 9.17 -3.67
C TYR A 446 5.78 8.22 -2.97
N MET A 447 5.54 7.06 -3.58
CA MET A 447 4.47 6.14 -3.21
C MET A 447 4.80 5.18 -2.06
N ARG A 448 6.03 5.20 -1.53
CA ARG A 448 6.43 4.39 -0.35
C ARG A 448 6.60 5.30 0.86
N THR A 449 5.47 5.55 1.53
CA THR A 449 5.35 6.51 2.62
C THR A 449 4.32 6.02 3.64
N ASP A 450 4.61 6.27 4.91
CA ASP A 450 3.71 6.12 6.06
C ASP A 450 3.22 7.49 6.58
N SER A 451 3.60 8.58 5.91
CA SER A 451 3.24 9.95 6.29
C SER A 451 1.97 10.42 5.60
N THR A 452 1.09 11.07 6.36
CA THR A 452 -0.08 11.77 5.83
C THR A 452 0.15 13.28 5.67
N ARG A 453 1.38 13.75 5.92
CA ARG A 453 1.76 15.17 5.82
C ARG A 453 1.63 15.65 4.37
N VAL A 454 1.24 16.91 4.20
CA VAL A 454 1.23 17.63 2.93
C VAL A 454 2.10 18.87 3.10
N GLY A 455 2.95 19.19 2.12
CA GLY A 455 3.78 20.39 2.11
C GLY A 455 2.97 21.67 1.86
N ASP A 456 3.50 22.81 2.33
CA ASP A 456 2.78 24.09 2.31
C ASP A 456 2.40 24.57 0.91
N ASP A 457 3.28 24.34 -0.08
CA ASP A 457 3.00 24.65 -1.49
C ASP A 457 1.78 23.87 -2.01
N ALA A 458 1.72 22.57 -1.70
CA ALA A 458 0.62 21.70 -2.12
C ALA A 458 -0.68 22.00 -1.36
N LEU A 459 -0.58 22.39 -0.07
CA LEU A 459 -1.72 22.89 0.70
C LEU A 459 -2.28 24.18 0.10
N THR A 460 -1.41 25.11 -0.29
CA THR A 460 -1.82 26.36 -0.93
C THR A 460 -2.52 26.07 -2.26
N ALA A 461 -1.93 25.23 -3.09
CA ALA A 461 -2.48 24.88 -4.39
C ALA A 461 -3.85 24.18 -4.29
N VAL A 462 -4.02 23.21 -3.37
CA VAL A 462 -5.29 22.49 -3.23
C VAL A 462 -6.40 23.35 -2.66
N ARG A 463 -6.07 24.27 -1.74
CA ARG A 463 -7.06 25.23 -1.22
C ARG A 463 -7.55 26.16 -2.31
N GLN A 464 -6.64 26.68 -3.15
CA GLN A 464 -7.01 27.50 -4.31
C GLN A 464 -7.89 26.70 -5.29
N HIS A 465 -7.47 25.48 -5.64
CA HIS A 465 -8.24 24.60 -6.52
C HIS A 465 -9.66 24.32 -5.99
N ILE A 466 -9.82 24.15 -4.68
CA ILE A 466 -11.13 23.92 -4.05
C ILE A 466 -12.04 25.13 -4.23
N VAL A 467 -11.53 26.35 -4.01
CA VAL A 467 -12.29 27.58 -4.21
C VAL A 467 -12.71 27.73 -5.66
N ASP A 468 -11.77 27.57 -6.59
CA ASP A 468 -12.00 27.80 -8.02
C ASP A 468 -12.96 26.78 -8.64
N THR A 469 -12.93 25.53 -8.16
CA THR A 469 -13.67 24.42 -8.77
C THR A 469 -14.99 24.12 -8.05
N TYR A 470 -15.02 24.23 -6.72
CA TYR A 470 -16.17 23.80 -5.91
C TYR A 470 -16.88 24.93 -5.18
N GLY A 471 -16.23 26.08 -4.98
CA GLY A 471 -16.76 27.21 -4.23
C GLY A 471 -16.17 27.33 -2.81
N SER A 472 -16.17 28.55 -2.28
CA SER A 472 -15.59 28.85 -0.95
C SER A 472 -16.29 28.10 0.19
N GLU A 473 -17.55 27.71 0.03
CA GLU A 473 -18.30 26.92 1.01
C GLU A 473 -17.76 25.50 1.19
N TYR A 474 -16.96 25.00 0.24
CA TYR A 474 -16.30 23.69 0.33
C TYR A 474 -14.90 23.75 0.95
N LEU A 475 -14.36 24.96 1.17
CA LEU A 475 -13.04 25.18 1.76
C LEU A 475 -13.15 25.31 3.29
N PRO A 476 -12.44 24.49 4.08
CA PRO A 476 -12.36 24.69 5.52
C PRO A 476 -11.55 25.95 5.84
N ALA A 477 -11.95 26.67 6.89
CA ALA A 477 -11.29 27.90 7.33
C ALA A 477 -9.77 27.70 7.49
N GLU A 478 -9.39 26.65 8.21
CA GLU A 478 -8.00 26.20 8.38
C GLU A 478 -7.73 24.91 7.59
N PRO A 479 -6.48 24.66 7.16
CA PRO A 479 -6.09 23.41 6.53
C PRO A 479 -6.37 22.20 7.42
N ASN A 480 -6.87 21.12 6.82
CA ASN A 480 -7.13 19.88 7.55
C ASN A 480 -5.80 19.15 7.81
N THR A 481 -5.47 18.92 9.08
CA THR A 481 -4.27 18.18 9.49
C THR A 481 -4.60 16.73 9.86
N TYR A 482 -3.75 15.80 9.46
CA TYR A 482 -3.90 14.36 9.73
C TYR A 482 -2.64 13.78 10.36
N GLY A 483 -2.81 12.82 11.28
CA GLY A 483 -1.70 12.15 11.97
C GLY A 483 -1.27 12.84 13.27
N ASN A 484 -0.31 12.20 13.96
CA ASN A 484 0.19 12.66 15.26
C ASN A 484 1.50 13.43 15.07
N LYS A 485 1.61 14.66 15.58
CA LYS A 485 2.76 15.57 15.36
C LYS A 485 4.11 14.97 15.75
N GLU A 486 4.15 14.04 16.72
CA GLU A 486 5.37 13.46 17.27
C GLU A 486 6.03 12.34 16.44
N ARG A 487 5.30 11.75 15.47
CA ARG A 487 5.81 10.60 14.68
C ARG A 487 6.23 10.95 13.25
N ALA A 488 6.06 12.19 12.83
CA ALA A 488 6.46 12.60 11.49
C ALA A 488 7.98 12.68 11.43
N GLN A 489 8.62 11.67 10.81
CA GLN A 489 9.93 11.94 10.22
C GLN A 489 9.71 13.01 9.15
N ASP A 490 10.26 14.20 9.38
CA ASP A 490 9.97 15.43 8.63
C ASP A 490 10.30 15.36 7.12
N ALA A 491 10.84 14.25 6.63
CA ALA A 491 11.22 14.08 5.23
C ALA A 491 10.12 13.51 4.31
N HIS A 492 9.13 12.76 4.81
CA HIS A 492 8.17 12.05 3.93
C HIS A 492 6.81 12.72 3.84
N GLU A 493 6.28 12.79 2.62
CA GLU A 493 4.97 13.35 2.31
C GLU A 493 3.95 12.25 2.02
N ALA A 494 2.67 12.58 2.08
CA ALA A 494 1.58 11.74 1.59
C ALA A 494 1.71 11.48 0.08
N ILE A 495 1.06 10.41 -0.37
CA ILE A 495 0.86 10.13 -1.79
C ILE A 495 -0.25 11.05 -2.30
N ARG A 496 0.13 12.02 -3.13
CA ARG A 496 -0.75 13.03 -3.71
C ARG A 496 -0.30 13.39 -5.13
N PRO A 497 -1.13 14.08 -5.91
CA PRO A 497 -0.69 14.70 -7.16
C PRO A 497 0.44 15.69 -6.92
N THR A 498 1.41 15.74 -7.81
CA THR A 498 2.49 16.75 -7.79
C THR A 498 1.97 18.13 -8.17
N LEU A 499 1.04 18.18 -9.13
CA LEU A 499 0.60 19.37 -9.84
C LEU A 499 -0.92 19.32 -10.06
N LEU A 500 -1.66 20.33 -9.59
CA LEU A 500 -3.13 20.37 -9.70
C LEU A 500 -3.66 20.88 -11.04
N GLU A 501 -2.77 21.27 -11.95
CA GLU A 501 -3.08 21.59 -13.35
C GLU A 501 -3.23 20.34 -14.26
N TRP A 502 -3.01 19.15 -13.69
CA TRP A 502 -3.21 17.86 -14.36
C TRP A 502 -4.41 17.10 -13.77
N PRO A 503 -5.64 17.63 -13.91
CA PRO A 503 -6.82 16.93 -13.41
C PRO A 503 -7.01 15.59 -14.15
N PRO A 504 -7.72 14.62 -13.56
CA PRO A 504 -7.86 13.27 -14.11
C PRO A 504 -8.31 13.23 -15.57
N GLU A 505 -9.19 14.13 -15.99
CA GLU A 505 -9.72 14.23 -17.35
C GLU A 505 -8.61 14.56 -18.35
N ARG A 506 -7.72 15.49 -17.98
CA ARG A 506 -6.58 15.87 -18.82
C ARG A 506 -5.55 14.74 -18.92
N VAL A 507 -5.29 14.05 -17.80
CA VAL A 507 -4.40 12.88 -17.78
C VAL A 507 -4.98 11.72 -18.61
N ALA A 508 -6.31 11.56 -18.62
CA ALA A 508 -6.98 10.56 -19.44
C ALA A 508 -6.75 10.79 -20.94
N VAL A 509 -6.83 12.04 -21.39
CA VAL A 509 -6.53 12.40 -22.79
C VAL A 509 -5.05 12.15 -23.11
N ALA A 510 -4.14 12.60 -22.24
CA ALA A 510 -2.70 12.47 -22.46
C ALA A 510 -2.22 11.01 -22.52
N LEU A 511 -2.88 10.11 -21.78
CA LEU A 511 -2.52 8.69 -21.70
C LEU A 511 -3.41 7.78 -22.54
N ALA A 512 -4.23 8.31 -23.45
CA ALA A 512 -5.17 7.54 -24.25
C ALA A 512 -4.51 6.42 -25.06
N GLU A 513 -3.30 6.68 -25.59
CA GLU A 513 -2.53 5.72 -26.39
C GLU A 513 -1.55 4.88 -25.56
N HIS A 514 -1.41 5.15 -24.27
CA HIS A 514 -0.49 4.40 -23.41
C HIS A 514 -1.05 2.98 -23.16
N PRO A 515 -0.25 1.90 -23.30
CA PRO A 515 -0.74 0.53 -23.15
C PRO A 515 -1.40 0.22 -21.80
N GLU A 516 -0.99 0.95 -20.77
CA GLU A 516 -1.53 0.85 -19.40
C GLU A 516 -2.29 2.13 -18.99
N GLY A 517 -2.66 2.98 -19.95
CA GLY A 517 -3.25 4.31 -19.73
C GLY A 517 -4.49 4.28 -18.86
N ASN A 518 -5.45 3.40 -19.19
CA ASN A 518 -6.69 3.25 -18.40
C ASN A 518 -6.42 2.93 -16.91
N GLU A 519 -5.47 2.04 -16.61
CA GLU A 519 -5.15 1.68 -15.22
C GLU A 519 -4.36 2.78 -14.49
N LEU A 520 -3.45 3.46 -15.21
CA LEU A 520 -2.73 4.62 -14.68
C LEU A 520 -3.70 5.75 -14.34
N VAL A 521 -4.62 6.08 -15.24
CA VAL A 521 -5.66 7.09 -15.05
C VAL A 521 -6.52 6.74 -13.86
N LYS A 522 -7.05 5.51 -13.77
CA LYS A 522 -7.89 5.08 -12.63
C LYS A 522 -7.17 5.21 -11.29
N LEU A 523 -5.91 4.79 -11.21
CA LEU A 523 -5.13 4.93 -9.98
C LEU A 523 -4.84 6.39 -9.65
N TYR A 524 -4.51 7.20 -10.66
CA TYR A 524 -4.28 8.63 -10.51
C TYR A 524 -5.54 9.36 -10.06
N THR A 525 -6.70 9.10 -10.67
CA THR A 525 -8.01 9.64 -10.26
C THR A 525 -8.29 9.33 -8.79
N LEU A 526 -8.04 8.09 -8.36
CA LEU A 526 -8.22 7.70 -6.96
C LEU A 526 -7.34 8.53 -6.02
N ILE A 527 -6.05 8.71 -6.36
CA ILE A 527 -5.10 9.52 -5.59
C ILE A 527 -5.52 11.00 -5.56
N TRP A 528 -5.89 11.54 -6.72
CA TRP A 528 -6.32 12.92 -6.89
C TRP A 528 -7.55 13.25 -6.04
N GLN A 529 -8.62 12.48 -6.22
CA GLN A 529 -9.87 12.71 -5.51
C GLN A 529 -9.68 12.58 -4.00
N ARG A 530 -8.87 11.61 -3.55
CA ARG A 530 -8.56 11.43 -2.14
C ARG A 530 -7.81 12.63 -1.55
N PHE A 531 -6.83 13.16 -2.29
CA PHE A 531 -6.06 14.31 -1.86
C PHE A 531 -6.93 15.58 -1.76
N VAL A 532 -7.66 15.90 -2.82
CA VAL A 532 -8.56 17.07 -2.85
C VAL A 532 -9.62 16.96 -1.74
N ALA A 533 -10.32 15.83 -1.65
CA ALA A 533 -11.34 15.60 -0.63
C ALA A 533 -10.80 15.75 0.80
N SER A 534 -9.55 15.35 1.07
CA SER A 534 -8.95 15.49 2.40
C SER A 534 -8.83 16.94 2.87
N GLN A 535 -8.81 17.92 1.95
CA GLN A 535 -8.72 19.35 2.28
C GLN A 535 -10.05 20.08 2.11
N MET A 536 -11.16 19.36 1.95
CA MET A 536 -12.51 19.92 1.91
C MET A 536 -13.20 19.85 3.28
N VAL A 537 -14.27 20.62 3.43
CA VAL A 537 -15.17 20.57 4.60
C VAL A 537 -15.88 19.22 4.75
N GLN A 538 -16.37 18.97 5.96
CA GLN A 538 -17.08 17.74 6.34
C GLN A 538 -18.43 17.61 5.61
N ALA A 539 -18.79 16.38 5.26
CA ALA A 539 -20.16 16.08 4.82
C ALA A 539 -21.11 16.17 6.00
N VAL A 540 -22.30 16.73 5.79
CA VAL A 540 -23.32 16.96 6.83
C VAL A 540 -24.57 16.18 6.46
N TYR A 541 -25.10 15.43 7.42
CA TYR A 541 -26.30 14.62 7.28
C TYR A 541 -27.27 14.94 8.41
N ASP A 542 -28.57 14.97 8.09
CA ASP A 542 -29.63 14.90 9.09
C ASP A 542 -29.96 13.42 9.31
N ALA A 543 -29.52 12.89 10.46
CA ALA A 543 -29.80 11.52 10.86
C ALA A 543 -31.08 11.48 11.70
N THR A 544 -32.02 10.61 11.29
CA THR A 544 -33.28 10.39 11.98
C THR A 544 -33.32 8.95 12.51
N THR A 545 -33.63 8.80 13.79
CA THR A 545 -33.96 7.52 14.42
C THR A 545 -35.40 7.57 14.87
N ILE A 546 -36.19 6.57 14.45
CA ILE A 546 -37.60 6.44 14.81
C ILE A 546 -37.75 5.13 15.58
N ASP A 547 -38.22 5.21 16.81
CA ASP A 547 -38.68 4.04 17.55
C ASP A 547 -40.20 3.96 17.47
N MET A 548 -40.69 2.77 17.15
CA MET A 548 -42.12 2.47 17.04
C MET A 548 -42.44 1.29 17.94
N GLU A 549 -43.66 1.27 18.47
CA GLU A 549 -44.12 0.24 19.39
C GLU A 549 -45.38 -0.41 18.85
N ARG A 550 -45.44 -1.75 18.98
CA ARG A 550 -46.61 -2.56 18.67
C ARG A 550 -46.71 -3.64 19.73
N GLY A 551 -47.62 -3.44 20.69
CA GLY A 551 -47.74 -4.31 21.86
C GLY A 551 -46.39 -4.47 22.57
N GLU A 552 -45.87 -5.69 22.64
CA GLU A 552 -44.59 -6.00 23.27
C GLU A 552 -43.36 -5.85 22.34
N VAL A 553 -43.57 -5.48 21.08
CA VAL A 553 -42.52 -5.32 20.06
C VAL A 553 -42.10 -3.85 19.97
N VAL A 554 -40.79 -3.61 20.05
CA VAL A 554 -40.17 -2.31 19.75
C VAL A 554 -39.42 -2.43 18.43
N LEU A 555 -39.79 -1.60 17.48
CA LEU A 555 -39.17 -1.45 16.17
C LEU A 555 -38.29 -0.20 16.14
N ARG A 556 -37.21 -0.24 15.37
CA ARG A 556 -36.35 0.92 15.09
C ARG A 556 -36.12 1.06 13.60
N ALA A 557 -36.40 2.25 13.07
CA ALA A 557 -35.97 2.67 11.74
C ALA A 557 -34.89 3.75 11.88
N THR A 558 -33.86 3.68 11.04
CA THR A 558 -32.81 4.71 10.97
C THR A 558 -32.66 5.17 9.54
N GLY A 559 -32.69 6.48 9.32
CA GLY A 559 -32.48 7.11 8.03
C GLY A 559 -31.50 8.25 8.14
N GLN A 560 -30.83 8.58 7.03
CA GLN A 560 -30.00 9.78 6.93
C GLN A 560 -30.28 10.47 5.62
N VAL A 561 -30.38 11.79 5.66
CA VAL A 561 -30.51 12.63 4.46
C VAL A 561 -29.27 13.52 4.38
N MET A 562 -28.62 13.54 3.23
CA MET A 562 -27.47 14.43 3.01
C MET A 562 -27.97 15.88 2.99
N LYS A 563 -27.50 16.66 3.95
CA LYS A 563 -27.78 18.10 4.05
C LYS A 563 -26.75 18.92 3.30
N PHE A 564 -25.50 18.46 3.31
CA PHE A 564 -24.41 19.08 2.57
C PHE A 564 -23.34 18.05 2.23
N ALA A 565 -22.96 17.97 0.95
CA ALA A 565 -22.02 16.95 0.47
C ALA A 565 -20.59 17.12 1.03
N GLY A 566 -20.13 18.35 1.24
CA GLY A 566 -18.73 18.60 1.61
C GLY A 566 -17.76 17.83 0.71
N TYR A 567 -16.80 17.12 1.31
CA TYR A 567 -15.81 16.32 0.59
C TYR A 567 -16.37 15.19 -0.29
N THR A 568 -17.60 14.70 -0.05
CA THR A 568 -18.16 13.58 -0.83
C THR A 568 -18.54 13.97 -2.25
N LYS A 569 -18.54 15.26 -2.59
CA LYS A 569 -18.68 15.76 -3.97
C LYS A 569 -17.52 15.29 -4.87
N VAL A 570 -16.37 14.97 -4.28
CA VAL A 570 -15.15 14.59 -5.00
C VAL A 570 -14.77 13.13 -4.75
N TYR A 571 -15.00 12.64 -3.54
CA TYR A 571 -14.57 11.31 -3.12
C TYR A 571 -15.69 10.59 -2.38
N GLU A 572 -16.35 9.65 -3.07
CA GLU A 572 -17.31 8.77 -2.44
C GLU A 572 -16.59 7.74 -1.54
N VAL A 573 -16.99 7.75 -0.28
CA VAL A 573 -16.63 6.74 0.70
C VAL A 573 -17.74 5.70 0.63
N ALA A 574 -17.43 4.48 0.18
CA ALA A 574 -18.46 3.46 0.05
C ALA A 574 -19.01 3.13 1.45
N GLU A 575 -20.29 2.79 1.60
CA GLU A 575 -20.93 2.56 2.91
C GLU A 575 -20.20 1.52 3.80
N THR A 576 -19.43 0.60 3.20
CA THR A 576 -18.60 -0.38 3.91
C THR A 576 -17.37 0.21 4.62
N ASP A 577 -17.01 1.47 4.36
CA ASP A 577 -15.89 2.17 5.01
C ASP A 577 -16.18 2.55 6.47
N ASP A 578 -17.46 2.62 6.88
CA ASP A 578 -17.86 3.03 8.23
C ASP A 578 -17.90 1.86 9.25
N ALA A 579 -17.83 0.61 8.79
CA ALA A 579 -17.92 -0.55 9.70
C ALA A 579 -16.62 -0.85 10.47
N LYS A 580 -15.49 -0.23 10.11
CA LYS A 580 -14.16 -0.50 10.72
C LYS A 580 -13.22 0.72 10.82
N ALA A 581 -13.76 1.92 10.97
CA ALA A 581 -12.97 3.12 11.28
C ALA A 581 -12.87 3.36 12.79
#